data_AF-A0A2R6P9E4-F1
#
_entry.id   AF-A0A2R6P9E4-F1
#
_cell.length_a   1.000
_cell.length_b   1.000
_cell.length_c   1.000
_cell.angle_alpha   90.00
_cell.angle_beta   90.00
_cell.angle_gamma   90.00
#
_symmetry.space_group_name_H-M   'P 1'
#
loop_
_entity.id
_entity.type
_entity.pdbx_description
1 polymer ?
#
loop_
_entity_poly.entity_id
_entity_poly.type
_entity_poly.pdbx_seq_one_letter_code
_entity_poly.pdbx_strand_id
1 'polypeptide(L)'
;MPAGNPLLKGKGKSGPNSLGKNGYDNGNWPDEDLLEAKLRDYATEQLTQKQRLLRLHHKFRLTIGMRTLAKLNKHFNIPSVRRPVPTEIADQLVLNKMSDLHD
;
A
#
# COMPACT_ATOMS: atom_id res chain seq x y z
N MET A 1 6.18 17.41 -3.80
CA MET A 1 5.66 17.05 -5.14
C MET A 1 4.91 15.72 -5.03
N PRO A 2 3.77 15.53 -5.69
CA PRO A 2 3.13 14.20 -5.73
C PRO A 2 4.03 13.23 -6.49
N ALA A 3 4.35 12.08 -5.89
CA ALA A 3 5.29 11.09 -6.45
C ALA A 3 4.70 10.32 -7.67
N GLY A 4 3.40 10.46 -7.90
CA GLY A 4 2.68 9.76 -8.96
C GLY A 4 2.34 8.31 -8.57
N ASN A 5 1.62 7.62 -9.44
CA ASN A 5 1.18 6.25 -9.17
C ASN A 5 2.36 5.26 -9.33
N PRO A 6 2.79 4.58 -8.25
CA PRO A 6 3.93 3.64 -8.31
C PRO A 6 3.65 2.44 -9.22
N LEU A 7 2.39 2.09 -9.46
CA LEU A 7 2.02 1.01 -10.39
C LEU A 7 2.31 1.33 -11.87
N LEU A 8 2.57 2.59 -12.21
CA LEU A 8 2.91 3.03 -13.56
C LEU A 8 4.43 3.24 -13.73
N LYS A 9 5.20 3.14 -12.65
CA LYS A 9 6.65 3.31 -12.66
C LYS A 9 7.28 2.20 -13.52
N GLY A 10 7.92 2.58 -14.62
CA GLY A 10 8.57 1.65 -15.57
C GLY A 10 7.68 1.08 -16.68
N LYS A 11 6.38 1.40 -16.73
CA LYS A 11 5.53 1.00 -17.86
C LYS A 11 5.72 2.04 -18.97
N GLY A 12 6.38 1.65 -20.06
CA GLY A 12 6.61 2.53 -21.22
C GLY A 12 5.30 3.20 -21.65
N LYS A 13 5.36 4.49 -22.02
CA LYS A 13 4.19 5.28 -22.43
C LYS A 13 3.49 4.58 -23.59
N SER A 14 2.48 3.74 -23.31
CA SER A 14 1.55 3.28 -24.33
C SER A 14 0.73 4.52 -24.72
N GLY A 15 0.72 4.84 -26.01
CA GLY A 15 0.16 6.07 -26.56
C GLY A 15 -1.29 6.36 -26.12
N PRO A 16 -1.78 7.58 -26.37
CA PRO A 16 -3.08 8.02 -25.89
C PRO A 16 -4.18 7.11 -26.46
N ASN A 17 -4.78 6.27 -25.61
CA ASN A 17 -5.93 5.50 -26.01
C ASN A 17 -7.15 6.43 -25.92
N SER A 18 -7.60 6.93 -27.07
CA SER A 18 -8.62 7.98 -27.25
C SER A 18 -10.04 7.57 -26.83
N LEU A 19 -10.26 6.32 -26.41
CA LEU A 19 -11.59 5.74 -26.14
C LEU A 19 -11.86 5.40 -24.65
N GLY A 20 -10.93 5.67 -23.74
CA GLY A 20 -11.10 5.36 -22.33
C GLY A 20 -11.10 6.60 -21.47
N LYS A 21 -12.28 7.04 -20.99
CA LYS A 21 -12.40 7.93 -19.82
C LYS A 21 -11.97 7.13 -18.57
N ASN A 22 -10.70 6.73 -18.53
CA ASN A 22 -10.13 5.97 -17.45
C ASN A 22 -9.95 6.97 -16.30
N GLY A 23 -10.73 6.81 -15.23
CA GLY A 23 -10.69 7.69 -14.06
C GLY A 23 -9.31 7.63 -13.38
N TYR A 24 -8.39 8.46 -13.86
CA TYR A 24 -6.98 8.46 -13.44
C TYR A 24 -6.66 9.50 -12.37
N ASP A 25 -7.59 10.36 -12.01
CA ASP A 25 -7.40 11.28 -10.88
C ASP A 25 -7.63 10.53 -9.56
N ASN A 26 -6.63 9.73 -9.17
CA ASN A 26 -6.65 8.96 -7.94
C ASN A 26 -6.34 9.85 -6.72
N GLY A 27 -6.47 11.17 -6.86
CA GLY A 27 -6.07 12.16 -5.87
C GLY A 27 -4.55 12.29 -5.74
N ASN A 28 -4.11 12.68 -4.54
CA ASN A 28 -2.71 13.00 -4.30
C ASN A 28 -1.92 11.74 -3.88
N TRP A 29 -1.02 11.30 -4.76
CA TRP A 29 -0.13 10.18 -4.46
C TRP A 29 0.98 10.60 -3.50
N PRO A 30 1.06 9.99 -2.30
CA PRO A 30 2.20 10.18 -1.42
C PRO A 30 3.45 9.50 -2.01
N ASP A 31 4.59 9.77 -1.40
CA ASP A 31 5.85 9.10 -1.75
C ASP A 31 5.73 7.57 -1.65
N GLU A 32 6.46 6.85 -2.49
CA GLU A 32 6.39 5.39 -2.59
C GLU A 32 6.79 4.73 -1.27
N ASP A 33 7.85 5.22 -0.64
CA ASP A 33 8.34 4.73 0.65
C ASP A 33 7.31 4.97 1.76
N LEU A 34 6.73 6.17 1.80
CA LEU A 34 5.69 6.53 2.76
C LEU A 34 4.40 5.72 2.58
N LEU A 35 4.02 5.46 1.32
CA LEU A 35 2.87 4.65 0.98
C LEU A 35 3.08 3.20 1.40
N GLU A 36 4.26 2.64 1.11
CA GLU A 36 4.63 1.29 1.51
C GLU A 36 4.59 1.15 3.04
N ALA A 37 5.27 2.05 3.76
CA ALA A 37 5.33 2.05 5.22
C ALA A 37 3.92 2.07 5.82
N LYS A 38 3.00 2.89 5.29
CA LYS A 38 1.61 2.95 5.76
C LYS A 38 0.79 1.71 5.41
N LEU A 39 0.98 1.14 4.22
CA LEU A 39 0.29 -0.10 3.85
C LEU A 39 0.74 -1.29 4.70
N ARG A 40 2.03 -1.35 5.09
CA ARG A 40 2.57 -2.34 6.03
C ARG A 40 1.97 -2.17 7.42
N ASP A 41 1.95 -0.94 7.94
CA ASP A 41 1.30 -0.56 9.21
C ASP A 41 -0.14 -1.08 9.28
N TYR A 42 -0.93 -0.83 8.22
CA TYR A 42 -2.30 -1.31 8.12
C TYR A 42 -2.43 -2.83 7.95
N ALA A 43 -1.38 -3.50 7.47
CA ALA A 43 -1.34 -4.95 7.42
C ALA A 43 -1.07 -5.56 8.79
N THR A 44 -0.19 -4.95 9.58
CA THR A 44 0.08 -5.32 10.98
C THR A 44 -1.17 -5.14 11.85
N GLU A 45 -1.88 -4.03 11.70
CA GLU A 45 -3.17 -3.78 12.39
C GLU A 45 -4.33 -4.66 11.84
N GLN A 46 -4.08 -5.53 10.86
CA GLN A 46 -5.09 -6.38 10.20
C GLN A 46 -6.31 -5.61 9.63
N LEU A 47 -6.12 -4.35 9.20
CA LEU A 47 -7.21 -3.55 8.63
C LEU A 47 -7.76 -4.18 7.35
N THR A 48 -9.08 -4.24 7.26
CA THR A 48 -9.78 -4.66 6.04
C THR A 48 -9.52 -3.69 4.89
N GLN A 49 -9.65 -4.17 3.65
CA GLN A 49 -9.42 -3.34 2.46
C GLN A 49 -10.25 -2.04 2.47
N LYS A 50 -11.52 -2.09 2.90
CA LYS A 50 -12.37 -0.89 3.02
C LYS A 50 -11.80 0.14 4.01
N GLN A 51 -11.32 -0.30 5.17
CA GLN A 51 -10.73 0.58 6.18
C GLN A 51 -9.42 1.19 5.69
N ARG A 52 -8.57 0.42 5.00
CA ARG A 52 -7.33 0.94 4.40
C ARG A 52 -7.63 2.04 3.38
N LEU A 53 -8.63 1.84 2.52
CA LEU A 53 -9.07 2.85 1.55
C LEU A 53 -9.53 4.13 2.25
N LEU A 54 -10.36 4.01 3.29
CA LEU A 54 -10.83 5.16 4.07
C LEU A 54 -9.68 5.93 4.72
N ARG A 55 -8.71 5.22 5.33
CA ARG A 55 -7.52 5.85 5.93
C ARG A 55 -6.62 6.51 4.90
N LEU A 56 -6.40 5.88 3.73
CA LEU A 56 -5.63 6.47 2.64
C LEU A 56 -6.29 7.75 2.09
N HIS A 57 -7.62 7.74 1.94
CA HIS A 57 -8.38 8.91 1.57
C HIS A 57 -8.27 10.02 2.63
N HIS A 58 -8.43 9.70 3.91
CA HIS A 58 -8.36 10.70 4.97
C HIS A 58 -6.97 11.31 5.12
N LYS A 59 -5.92 10.47 5.05
CA LYS A 59 -4.54 10.89 5.32
C LYS A 59 -3.86 11.57 4.13
N PHE A 60 -4.12 11.07 2.92
CA PHE A 60 -3.42 11.51 1.71
C PHE A 60 -4.34 12.13 0.67
N ARG A 61 -5.66 12.17 0.91
CA ARG A 61 -6.68 12.48 -0.11
C ARG A 61 -6.51 11.59 -1.34
N LEU A 62 -6.08 10.35 -1.12
CA LEU A 62 -5.88 9.35 -2.14
C LEU A 62 -7.19 8.57 -2.33
N THR A 63 -7.81 8.75 -3.49
CA THR A 63 -9.08 8.10 -3.86
C THR A 63 -8.79 6.96 -4.82
N ILE A 64 -8.58 5.76 -4.28
CA ILE A 64 -8.30 4.55 -5.06
C ILE A 64 -9.35 3.47 -4.82
N GLY A 65 -9.53 2.56 -5.79
CA GLY A 65 -10.40 1.40 -5.66
C GLY A 65 -9.72 0.19 -5.02
N MET A 66 -10.51 -0.81 -4.60
CA MET A 66 -10.02 -2.07 -4.01
C MET A 66 -9.04 -2.81 -4.93
N ARG A 67 -9.29 -2.80 -6.25
CA ARG A 67 -8.39 -3.40 -7.24
C ARG A 67 -7.02 -2.73 -7.26
N THR A 68 -6.98 -1.41 -7.14
CA THR A 68 -5.73 -0.63 -7.08
C THR A 68 -4.98 -0.93 -5.79
N LEU A 69 -5.69 -0.95 -4.65
CA LEU A 69 -5.11 -1.34 -3.36
C LEU A 69 -4.53 -2.77 -3.40
N ALA A 70 -5.22 -3.73 -4.01
CA ALA A 70 -4.71 -5.09 -4.16
C ALA A 70 -3.44 -5.15 -5.04
N LYS A 71 -3.38 -4.35 -6.11
CA LYS A 71 -2.18 -4.21 -6.95
C LYS A 71 -1.02 -3.59 -6.18
N LEU A 72 -1.27 -2.55 -5.38
CA LEU A 72 -0.27 -1.92 -4.51
C LEU A 72 0.27 -2.92 -3.49
N ASN A 73 -0.61 -3.64 -2.80
CA ASN A 73 -0.20 -4.69 -1.87
C ASN A 73 0.67 -5.74 -2.56
N LYS A 74 0.34 -6.15 -3.79
CA LYS A 74 1.17 -7.09 -4.56
C LYS A 74 2.52 -6.47 -4.95
N HIS A 75 2.53 -5.20 -5.36
CA HIS A 75 3.73 -4.49 -5.77
C HIS A 75 4.74 -4.37 -4.64
N PHE A 76 4.27 -4.02 -3.44
CA PHE A 76 5.08 -3.91 -2.22
C PHE A 76 5.21 -5.23 -1.44
N ASN A 77 4.71 -6.34 -1.99
CA ASN A 77 4.69 -7.66 -1.33
C ASN A 77 4.07 -7.66 0.08
N ILE A 78 3.03 -6.86 0.29
CA ILE A 78 2.35 -6.69 1.59
C ILE A 78 1.27 -7.77 1.76
N PRO A 79 1.32 -8.58 2.83
CA PRO A 79 0.33 -9.61 3.09
C PRO A 79 -1.05 -9.01 3.31
N SER A 80 -2.06 -9.69 2.76
CA SER A 80 -3.47 -9.36 2.98
C SER A 80 -3.94 -9.99 4.28
N VAL A 81 -4.92 -9.37 4.95
CA VAL A 81 -5.52 -9.85 6.21
C VAL A 81 -5.90 -11.33 6.20
N ARG A 82 -6.30 -11.87 5.04
CA ARG A 82 -6.68 -13.28 4.87
C ARG A 82 -5.51 -14.26 4.75
N ARG A 83 -4.28 -13.77 4.78
CA ARG A 83 -3.05 -14.56 4.86
C ARG A 83 -2.34 -14.15 6.15
N PRO A 84 -2.71 -14.73 7.31
CA PRO A 84 -1.85 -14.61 8.48
C PRO A 84 -0.46 -15.09 8.07
N VAL A 85 0.55 -14.30 8.42
CA VAL A 85 1.95 -14.75 8.33
C VAL A 85 2.07 -16.09 9.07
N PRO A 86 2.75 -17.10 8.51
CA PRO A 86 3.08 -18.30 9.25
C PRO A 86 3.73 -17.89 10.57
N THR A 87 3.20 -18.40 11.67
CA THR A 87 3.52 -18.02 13.06
C THR A 87 5.03 -17.99 13.34
N GLU A 88 5.80 -18.85 12.67
CA GLU A 88 7.27 -18.91 12.76
C GLU A 88 8.00 -17.58 12.47
N ILE A 89 7.47 -16.74 11.59
CA ILE A 89 8.11 -15.46 11.20
C ILE A 89 7.63 -14.30 12.09
N ALA A 90 6.40 -14.38 12.60
CA ALA A 90 5.84 -13.35 13.47
C ALA A 90 6.57 -13.31 14.83
N ASP A 91 6.94 -14.47 15.37
CA ASP A 91 7.64 -14.59 16.65
C ASP A 91 9.05 -13.95 16.60
N GLN A 92 9.80 -14.16 15.51
CA GLN A 92 11.12 -13.56 15.33
C GLN A 92 11.07 -12.03 15.22
N LEU A 93 9.99 -11.46 14.67
CA LEU A 93 9.84 -10.00 14.52
C LEU A 93 9.47 -9.32 15.85
N VAL A 94 8.68 -9.98 16.69
CA VAL A 94 8.32 -9.48 18.03
C VAL A 94 9.53 -9.54 18.95
N LEU A 95 10.30 -10.64 18.90
CA LEU A 95 11.47 -10.82 19.74
C LEU A 95 12.56 -9.76 19.45
N ASN A 96 12.76 -9.41 18.17
CA ASN A 96 13.74 -8.39 17.77
C ASN A 96 13.37 -6.96 18.24
N LYS A 97 12.08 -6.69 18.50
CA LYS A 97 11.61 -5.38 18.96
C LYS A 97 11.75 -5.18 20.47
N MET A 98 11.94 -6.24 21.25
CA MET A 98 12.15 -6.17 22.71
C MET A 98 13.64 -6.11 23.10
N SER A 99 14.54 -6.50 22.19
CA SER A 99 15.99 -6.48 22.44
C SER A 99 16.62 -5.08 22.41
N ASP A 100 15.95 -4.10 21.79
CA ASP A 100 16.45 -2.71 21.63
C ASP A 100 16.16 -1.82 22.86
N LEU A 101 15.49 -2.35 23.89
CA LEU A 101 15.14 -1.61 25.11
C LEU A 101 16.05 -1.93 26.31
N HIS A 102 17.18 -2.59 26.05
CA HIS A 102 18.16 -2.95 27.06
C HIS A 102 19.60 -2.91 26.48
N ASP A 103 20.08 -1.72 26.15
CA ASP A 103 21.51 -1.37 26.17
C ASP A 103 21.67 0.05 26.73
#